data_AF-A0A848ZAL3-F1
#
_entry.id   AF-A0A848ZAL3-F1
#
_cell.length_a   1.000
_cell.length_b   1.000
_cell.length_c   1.000
_cell.angle_alpha   90.00
_cell.angle_beta   90.00
_cell.angle_gamma   90.00
#
_symmetry.space_group_name_H-M   'P 1'
#
loop_
_entity.id
_entity.type
_entity.pdbx_description
1 polymer ?
#
loop_
_entity_poly.entity_id
_entity_poly.type
_entity_poly.pdbx_seq_one_letter_code
_entity_poly.pdbx_strand_id
1 'polypeptide(L)'
;MEKYVRLAKKLKMVDAKIISPHDIFFDIRAILKCRWGCEDFFENSIRCHTRNTTFQERVEMVKKYNHVLLVHSHDPRGLSKALLELERTAFLDGYYFAFAIRTCNLCKTCAVQQGEPCPTPDDVRPCDQSFGVDVYKTVRNLGLPCDVLQSESGLQNRYGFVLLD
;
A
#
# COMPACT_ATOMS: atom_id res chain seq x y z
N MET A 1 17.44 -0.92 -9.46
CA MET A 1 16.60 -0.64 -8.26
C MET A 1 16.74 0.78 -7.70
N GLU A 2 17.95 1.32 -7.48
CA GLU A 2 18.12 2.67 -6.90
C GLU A 2 17.38 3.82 -7.62
N LYS A 3 17.17 3.68 -8.94
CA LYS A 3 16.42 4.67 -9.73
C LYS A 3 15.03 4.93 -9.15
N TYR A 4 14.37 3.90 -8.61
CA TYR A 4 13.03 4.03 -8.04
C TYR A 4 13.04 4.75 -6.70
N VAL A 5 14.08 4.54 -5.88
CA VAL A 5 14.30 5.32 -4.66
C VAL A 5 14.52 6.80 -4.99
N ARG A 6 15.32 7.09 -6.02
CA ARG A 6 15.52 8.47 -6.50
C ARG A 6 14.22 9.09 -7.04
N LEU A 7 13.42 8.32 -7.77
CA LEU A 7 12.12 8.77 -8.27
C LEU A 7 11.14 9.06 -7.12
N ALA A 8 11.05 8.19 -6.12
CA ALA A 8 10.22 8.40 -4.93
C ALA A 8 10.60 9.71 -4.21
N LYS A 9 11.90 10.01 -4.07
CA LYS A 9 12.38 11.30 -3.54
C LYS A 9 11.94 12.50 -4.39
N LYS A 10 12.04 12.40 -5.72
CA LYS A 10 11.54 13.44 -6.65
C LYS A 10 10.02 13.64 -6.51
N LEU A 11 9.28 12.58 -6.21
CA LEU A 11 7.85 12.59 -5.93
C LEU A 11 7.52 13.04 -4.49
N LYS A 12 8.50 13.58 -3.75
CA LYS A 12 8.35 14.13 -2.38
C LYS A 12 7.95 13.08 -1.33
N MET A 13 8.34 11.83 -1.54
CA MET A 13 8.21 10.79 -0.51
C MET A 13 9.29 10.98 0.54
N VAL A 14 8.93 10.76 1.82
CA VAL A 14 9.79 11.01 2.98
C VAL A 14 10.94 10.02 2.99
N ASP A 15 10.61 8.73 2.89
CA ASP A 15 11.57 7.64 2.74
C ASP A 15 11.20 6.72 1.60
N ALA A 16 12.20 6.08 1.02
CA ALA A 16 12.02 4.96 0.12
C ALA A 16 13.18 3.97 0.27
N LYS A 17 12.88 2.67 0.38
CA LYS A 17 13.85 1.60 0.53
C LYS A 17 13.53 0.44 -0.38
N ILE A 18 14.56 -0.17 -0.95
CA ILE A 18 14.44 -1.47 -1.62
C ILE A 18 14.67 -2.53 -0.54
N ILE A 19 13.73 -3.44 -0.40
CA ILE A 19 13.74 -4.52 0.60
C ILE A 19 13.50 -5.86 -0.08
N SER A 20 13.77 -6.94 0.65
CA SER A 20 13.35 -8.28 0.24
C SER A 20 11.86 -8.45 0.54
N PRO A 21 11.11 -9.21 -0.28
CA PRO A 21 9.77 -9.64 0.11
C PRO A 21 9.76 -10.38 1.44
N HIS A 22 10.88 -10.99 1.85
CA HIS A 22 11.04 -11.65 3.15
C HIS A 22 11.00 -10.67 4.34
N ASP A 23 11.29 -9.39 4.11
CA ASP A 23 11.21 -8.34 5.13
C ASP A 23 9.77 -7.89 5.40
N ILE A 24 8.81 -8.27 4.55
CA ILE A 24 7.39 -8.02 4.76
C ILE A 24 6.80 -9.09 5.67
N PHE A 25 6.30 -8.65 6.81
CA PHE A 25 5.59 -9.48 7.77
C PHE A 25 4.11 -9.50 7.46
N PHE A 26 3.54 -10.70 7.50
CA PHE A 26 2.11 -10.93 7.35
C PHE A 26 1.55 -11.44 8.66
N ASP A 27 0.37 -10.94 9.02
CA ASP A 27 -0.33 -11.35 10.22
C ASP A 27 -1.84 -11.25 10.00
N ILE A 28 -2.57 -12.33 10.24
CA ILE A 28 -4.02 -12.37 10.03
C ILE A 28 -4.77 -11.39 10.94
N ARG A 29 -4.15 -10.90 12.02
CA ARG A 29 -4.71 -9.82 12.85
C ARG A 29 -4.83 -8.49 12.10
N ALA A 30 -4.06 -8.26 11.04
CA ALA A 30 -4.26 -7.12 10.15
C ALA A 30 -5.64 -7.18 9.47
N ILE A 31 -6.05 -8.39 9.05
CA ILE A 31 -7.37 -8.63 8.48
C ILE A 31 -8.47 -8.46 9.54
N LEU A 32 -8.26 -8.97 10.77
CA LEU A 32 -9.18 -8.72 11.90
C LEU A 32 -9.43 -7.22 12.10
N LYS A 33 -8.37 -6.41 12.15
CA LYS A 33 -8.49 -4.95 12.30
C LYS A 33 -9.19 -4.30 11.09
N CYS A 34 -8.89 -4.74 9.88
CA CYS A 34 -9.53 -4.21 8.67
C CYS A 34 -11.04 -4.51 8.65
N ARG A 35 -11.45 -5.73 8.98
CA ARG A 35 -12.85 -6.18 8.88
C ARG A 35 -13.77 -5.62 9.96
N TRP A 36 -13.25 -5.39 11.16
CA TRP A 36 -14.06 -4.94 12.31
C TRP A 36 -13.70 -3.54 12.82
N GLY A 37 -12.57 -2.97 12.40
CA GLY A 37 -12.09 -1.67 12.85
C GLY A 37 -12.11 -0.58 11.77
N CYS A 38 -12.60 -0.87 10.57
CA CYS A 38 -12.72 0.09 9.48
C CYS A 38 -14.19 0.24 9.07
N GLU A 39 -14.70 1.48 9.12
CA GLU A 39 -16.07 1.83 8.74
C GLU A 39 -16.34 1.53 7.25
N ASP A 40 -15.34 1.72 6.38
CA ASP A 40 -15.44 1.47 4.94
C ASP A 40 -15.54 -0.03 4.58
N PHE A 41 -15.37 -0.97 5.52
CA PHE A 41 -15.28 -2.40 5.19
C PHE A 41 -16.59 -2.97 4.64
N PHE A 42 -17.73 -2.55 5.21
CA PHE A 42 -19.06 -3.05 4.82
C PHE A 42 -19.68 -2.27 3.66
N GLU A 43 -19.11 -1.12 3.31
CA GLU A 43 -19.55 -0.38 2.14
C GLU A 43 -19.26 -1.22 0.89
N ASN A 44 -20.16 -1.18 -0.09
CA ASN A 44 -19.94 -1.80 -1.40
C ASN A 44 -18.89 -1.00 -2.17
N SER A 45 -17.64 -1.12 -1.74
CA SER A 45 -16.52 -0.29 -2.15
C SER A 45 -15.48 -1.14 -2.86
N ILE A 46 -15.22 -0.78 -4.13
CA ILE A 46 -14.16 -1.39 -4.92
C ILE A 46 -12.78 -1.33 -4.22
N ARG A 47 -12.57 -0.36 -3.31
CA ARG A 47 -11.34 -0.15 -2.55
C ARG A 47 -11.07 -1.25 -1.52
N CYS A 48 -12.11 -1.88 -1.00
CA CYS A 48 -12.02 -2.88 0.07
C CYS A 48 -12.23 -4.32 -0.46
N HIS A 49 -12.37 -4.48 -1.78
CA HIS A 49 -12.63 -5.77 -2.40
C HIS A 49 -11.38 -6.65 -2.43
N THR A 50 -11.42 -7.80 -1.78
CA THR A 50 -10.30 -8.76 -1.72
C THR A 50 -10.18 -9.66 -2.95
N ARG A 51 -11.13 -9.56 -3.88
CA ARG A 51 -11.15 -10.30 -5.16
C ARG A 51 -11.08 -11.82 -4.96
N ASN A 52 -11.74 -12.30 -3.90
CA ASN A 52 -11.83 -13.71 -3.51
C ASN A 52 -10.48 -14.40 -3.25
N THR A 53 -9.41 -13.63 -3.05
CA THR A 53 -8.11 -14.20 -2.64
C THR A 53 -8.15 -14.55 -1.15
N THR A 54 -7.52 -15.65 -0.76
CA THR A 54 -7.28 -16.08 0.63
C THR A 54 -6.08 -15.35 1.21
N PHE A 55 -5.93 -15.37 2.54
CA PHE A 55 -4.73 -14.81 3.18
C PHE A 55 -3.44 -15.47 2.68
N GLN A 56 -3.45 -16.79 2.53
CA GLN A 56 -2.31 -17.57 2.06
C GLN A 56 -1.94 -17.21 0.62
N GLU A 57 -2.91 -17.09 -0.29
CA GLU A 57 -2.65 -16.65 -1.67
C GLU A 57 -2.00 -15.27 -1.71
N ARG A 58 -2.45 -14.32 -0.88
CA ARG A 58 -1.87 -12.97 -0.81
C ARG A 58 -0.43 -12.97 -0.28
N VAL A 59 -0.13 -13.83 0.69
CA VAL A 59 1.24 -14.04 1.17
C VAL A 59 2.10 -14.57 0.03
N GLU A 60 1.65 -15.64 -0.65
CA GLU A 60 2.38 -16.25 -1.76
C GLU A 60 2.60 -15.25 -2.90
N MET A 61 1.58 -14.47 -3.28
CA MET A 61 1.70 -13.42 -4.29
C MET A 61 2.88 -12.49 -4.02
N VAL A 62 3.03 -11.98 -2.79
CA VAL A 62 4.13 -11.06 -2.45
C VAL A 62 5.47 -11.78 -2.40
N LYS A 63 5.52 -13.01 -1.88
CA LYS A 63 6.77 -13.77 -1.74
C LYS A 63 7.33 -14.27 -3.09
N LYS A 64 6.58 -14.20 -4.18
CA LYS A 64 7.04 -14.56 -5.53
C LYS A 64 7.91 -13.50 -6.22
N TYR A 65 7.88 -12.26 -5.75
CA TYR A 65 8.71 -11.18 -6.29
C TYR A 65 10.16 -11.30 -5.80
N ASN A 66 11.10 -10.60 -6.43
CA ASN A 66 12.50 -10.56 -5.98
C ASN A 66 12.80 -9.36 -5.07
N HIS A 67 12.07 -8.29 -5.26
CA HIS A 67 12.28 -7.03 -4.57
C HIS A 67 10.95 -6.35 -4.23
N VAL A 68 10.97 -5.49 -3.21
CA VAL A 68 9.87 -4.56 -2.94
C VAL A 68 10.44 -3.17 -2.72
N LEU A 69 9.84 -2.18 -3.39
CA LEU A 69 10.06 -0.78 -3.07
C LEU A 69 9.05 -0.37 -2.00
N LEU A 70 9.52 -0.18 -0.78
CA LEU A 70 8.76 0.40 0.32
C LEU A 70 8.88 1.93 0.24
N VAL A 71 7.75 2.63 0.35
CA VAL A 71 7.65 4.09 0.27
C VAL A 71 6.90 4.64 1.48
N HIS A 72 7.41 5.73 2.05
CA HIS A 72 6.86 6.40 3.23
C HIS A 72 6.44 7.84 2.91
N SER A 73 5.28 8.26 3.42
CA SER A 73 4.84 9.65 3.39
C SER A 73 3.92 9.98 4.57
N HIS A 74 3.75 11.27 4.84
CA HIS A 74 2.69 11.79 5.70
C HIS A 74 1.44 12.20 4.89
N ASP A 75 1.57 12.37 3.56
CA ASP A 75 0.46 12.73 2.67
C ASP A 75 -0.16 11.47 2.03
N PRO A 76 -1.39 11.07 2.43
CA PRO A 76 -2.05 9.89 1.87
C PRO A 76 -2.27 9.97 0.35
N ARG A 77 -2.63 11.15 -0.17
CA ARG A 77 -2.92 11.32 -1.60
C ARG A 77 -1.62 11.34 -2.40
N GLY A 78 -0.62 12.08 -1.91
CA GLY A 78 0.71 12.11 -2.48
C GLY A 78 1.29 10.70 -2.60
N LEU A 79 1.20 9.90 -1.52
CA LEU A 79 1.63 8.51 -1.52
C LEU A 79 0.88 7.66 -2.55
N SER A 80 -0.44 7.78 -2.62
CA SER A 80 -1.26 7.01 -3.58
C SER A 80 -0.87 7.29 -5.02
N LYS A 81 -0.63 8.56 -5.38
CA LYS A 81 -0.19 8.96 -6.72
C LYS A 81 1.25 8.51 -7.00
N ALA A 82 2.14 8.67 -6.04
CA ALA A 82 3.54 8.30 -6.20
C ALA A 82 3.71 6.80 -6.44
N LEU A 83 2.97 5.95 -5.70
CA LEU A 83 3.04 4.50 -5.87
C LEU A 83 2.55 4.04 -7.25
N LEU A 84 1.49 4.65 -7.80
CA LEU A 84 1.03 4.34 -9.15
C LEU A 84 2.04 4.78 -10.23
N GLU A 85 2.66 5.95 -10.04
CA GLU A 85 3.71 6.41 -10.96
C GLU A 85 4.96 5.51 -10.91
N LEU A 86 5.34 5.06 -9.70
CA LEU A 86 6.45 4.11 -9.51
C LEU A 86 6.14 2.75 -10.13
N GLU A 87 4.93 2.22 -9.93
CA GLU A 87 4.44 0.99 -10.56
C GLU A 87 4.48 1.11 -12.08
N ARG A 88 3.88 2.16 -12.64
CA ARG A 88 3.87 2.42 -14.09
C ARG A 88 5.28 2.52 -14.65
N THR A 89 6.17 3.26 -13.97
CA THR A 89 7.56 3.42 -14.40
C THR A 89 8.26 2.07 -14.42
N ALA A 90 8.13 1.29 -13.35
CA ALA A 90 8.73 -0.03 -13.27
C ALA A 90 8.19 -1.00 -14.33
N PHE A 91 6.89 -0.98 -14.59
CA PHE A 91 6.28 -1.76 -15.66
C PHE A 91 6.90 -1.42 -17.02
N LEU A 92 7.02 -0.12 -17.35
CA LEU A 92 7.64 0.35 -18.60
C LEU A 92 9.13 0.03 -18.69
N ASP A 93 9.79 -0.17 -17.55
CA ASP A 93 11.19 -0.57 -17.45
C ASP A 93 11.41 -2.09 -17.59
N GLY A 94 10.36 -2.87 -17.85
CA GLY A 94 10.43 -4.31 -18.09
C GLY A 94 10.02 -5.19 -16.90
N TYR A 95 9.68 -4.61 -15.74
CA TYR A 95 9.13 -5.35 -14.60
C TYR A 95 7.63 -5.57 -14.84
N TYR A 96 7.28 -6.49 -15.73
CA TYR A 96 5.92 -6.64 -16.26
C TYR A 96 4.88 -7.13 -15.23
N PHE A 97 5.30 -7.67 -14.09
CA PHE A 97 4.44 -7.93 -12.93
C PHE A 97 4.47 -6.81 -11.88
N ALA A 98 5.10 -5.66 -12.14
CA ALA A 98 5.14 -4.56 -11.17
C ALA A 98 3.75 -4.19 -10.67
N PHE A 99 3.57 -4.18 -9.35
CA PHE A 99 2.24 -4.01 -8.75
C PHE A 99 2.30 -3.32 -7.41
N ALA A 100 1.50 -2.27 -7.20
CA ALA A 100 1.44 -1.56 -5.94
C ALA A 100 0.44 -2.18 -4.94
N ILE A 101 0.79 -2.14 -3.65
CA ILE A 101 -0.10 -2.40 -2.51
C ILE A 101 -0.20 -1.11 -1.71
N ARG A 102 -1.41 -0.54 -1.60
CA ARG A 102 -1.68 0.70 -0.87
C ARG A 102 -3.16 0.97 -0.64
N THR A 103 -3.48 1.58 0.50
CA THR A 103 -4.81 2.15 0.76
C THR A 103 -5.13 3.30 -0.20
N CYS A 104 -6.31 3.27 -0.84
CA CYS A 104 -6.68 4.23 -1.88
C CYS A 104 -7.08 5.61 -1.34
N ASN A 105 -6.29 6.64 -1.65
CA ASN A 105 -6.59 8.05 -1.31
C ASN A 105 -6.46 9.00 -2.53
N LEU A 106 -6.74 8.52 -3.74
CA LEU A 106 -6.63 9.31 -4.98
C LEU A 106 -7.55 10.53 -5.03
N CYS A 107 -8.76 10.39 -4.49
CA CYS A 107 -9.80 11.42 -4.54
C CYS A 107 -9.77 12.35 -3.30
N LYS A 108 -10.38 13.54 -3.42
CA LYS A 108 -10.73 14.39 -2.26
C LYS A 108 -11.92 13.85 -1.51
N THR A 109 -12.96 13.53 -2.27
CA THR A 109 -14.17 12.89 -1.81
C THR A 109 -14.36 11.67 -2.69
N CYS A 110 -14.59 10.50 -2.09
CA CYS A 110 -14.73 9.29 -2.87
C CYS A 110 -16.15 9.20 -3.43
N ALA A 111 -16.28 9.17 -4.76
CA ALA A 111 -17.58 9.00 -5.43
C ALA A 111 -18.33 7.74 -4.96
N VAL A 112 -17.57 6.67 -4.68
CA VAL A 112 -18.11 5.40 -4.15
C VAL A 112 -18.80 5.56 -2.80
N GLN A 113 -18.27 6.40 -1.92
CA GLN A 113 -18.92 6.72 -0.63
C GLN A 113 -20.20 7.53 -0.81
N GLN A 114 -20.39 8.14 -1.99
CA GLN A 114 -21.60 8.87 -2.36
C GLN A 114 -22.58 8.00 -3.16
N GLY A 115 -22.30 6.71 -3.33
CA GLY A 115 -23.12 5.78 -4.12
C GLY A 115 -22.83 5.80 -5.62
N GLU A 116 -21.83 6.56 -6.07
CA GLU A 116 -21.47 6.70 -7.48
C GLU A 116 -20.33 5.74 -7.89
N PRO A 117 -20.23 5.37 -9.18
CA PRO A 117 -19.12 4.56 -9.67
C PRO A 117 -17.75 5.20 -9.41
N CYS A 118 -16.72 4.38 -9.21
CA CYS A 118 -15.35 4.88 -9.14
C CYS A 118 -14.94 5.47 -10.49
N PRO A 119 -14.42 6.72 -10.55
CA PRO A 119 -13.99 7.32 -11.83
C PRO A 119 -12.66 6.76 -12.35
N THR A 120 -11.89 6.06 -11.50
CA THR A 120 -10.57 5.50 -11.82
C THR A 120 -10.46 4.06 -11.27
N PRO A 121 -11.31 3.12 -11.72
CA PRO A 121 -11.36 1.77 -11.17
C PRO A 121 -10.06 0.99 -11.42
N ASP A 122 -9.39 1.25 -12.54
CA ASP A 122 -8.13 0.60 -12.93
C ASP A 122 -6.93 1.02 -12.07
N ASP A 123 -7.05 2.14 -11.36
CA ASP A 123 -6.03 2.65 -10.44
C ASP A 123 -6.20 2.12 -9.01
N VAL A 124 -7.24 1.30 -8.77
CA VAL A 124 -7.48 0.71 -7.44
C VAL A 124 -6.48 -0.43 -7.22
N ARG A 125 -5.86 -0.42 -6.05
CA ARG A 125 -4.90 -1.42 -5.57
C ARG A 125 -5.36 -1.92 -4.20
N PRO A 126 -5.00 -3.15 -3.80
CA PRO A 126 -5.40 -3.68 -2.51
C PRO A 126 -4.82 -2.81 -1.37
N CYS A 127 -5.63 -2.60 -0.34
CA CYS A 127 -5.20 -2.01 0.92
C CYS A 127 -4.25 -2.97 1.65
N ASP A 128 -3.13 -2.46 2.15
CA ASP A 128 -2.10 -3.21 2.89
C ASP A 128 -2.66 -4.03 4.06
N GLN A 129 -3.53 -3.44 4.88
CA GLN A 129 -4.18 -4.15 5.99
C GLN A 129 -5.14 -5.24 5.51
N SER A 130 -5.97 -4.93 4.50
CA SER A 130 -6.88 -5.91 3.89
C SER A 130 -6.11 -7.07 3.25
N PHE A 131 -4.89 -6.79 2.75
CA PHE A 131 -4.00 -7.77 2.14
C PHE A 131 -3.28 -8.64 3.18
N GLY A 132 -3.31 -8.25 4.46
CA GLY A 132 -2.74 -9.00 5.57
C GLY A 132 -1.34 -8.56 6.00
N VAL A 133 -0.87 -7.39 5.54
CA VAL A 133 0.46 -6.87 5.86
C VAL A 133 0.46 -6.28 7.28
N ASP A 134 1.37 -6.76 8.13
CA ASP A 134 1.72 -6.11 9.40
C ASP A 134 2.70 -4.97 9.11
N VAL A 135 2.15 -3.80 8.76
CA VAL A 135 2.94 -2.61 8.43
C VAL A 135 3.82 -2.19 9.61
N TYR A 136 3.30 -2.24 10.83
CA TYR A 136 4.05 -1.82 12.03
C TYR A 136 5.30 -2.65 12.22
N LYS A 137 5.17 -3.99 12.24
CA LYS A 137 6.34 -4.87 12.40
C LYS A 137 7.31 -4.74 11.24
N THR A 138 6.79 -4.67 10.00
CA THR A 138 7.58 -4.51 8.78
C THR A 138 8.46 -3.26 8.82
N VAL A 139 7.88 -2.09 9.04
CA VAL A 139 8.63 -0.82 8.96
C VAL A 139 9.55 -0.62 10.17
N ARG A 140 9.14 -1.07 11.36
CA ARG A 140 9.98 -0.99 12.58
C ARG A 140 11.22 -1.88 12.46
N ASN A 141 11.10 -3.08 11.89
CA ASN A 141 12.24 -3.95 11.62
C ASN A 141 13.26 -3.30 10.66
N LEU A 142 12.81 -2.36 9.83
CA LEU A 142 13.63 -1.60 8.89
C LEU A 142 14.10 -0.24 9.45
N GLY A 143 13.90 0.01 10.75
CA GLY A 143 14.27 1.25 11.42
C GLY A 143 13.49 2.48 10.96
N LEU A 144 12.28 2.31 10.42
CA LEU A 144 11.40 3.39 9.98
C LEU A 144 10.34 3.72 11.05
N PRO A 145 9.90 4.99 11.16
CA PRO A 145 9.01 5.43 12.23
C PRO A 145 7.58 4.93 12.01
N CYS A 146 7.02 4.23 12.98
CA CYS A 146 5.60 3.87 12.95
C CYS A 146 5.12 3.53 14.35
N ASP A 147 4.68 4.53 15.08
CA ASP A 147 4.16 4.37 16.44
C ASP A 147 2.66 4.56 16.51
N VAL A 148 2.06 3.91 17.50
CA VAL A 148 0.62 4.03 17.76
C VAL A 148 0.37 5.45 18.25
N LEU A 149 -0.36 6.22 17.46
CA LEU A 149 -0.71 7.59 17.82
C LEU A 149 -1.58 7.62 19.07
N GLN A 150 -1.28 8.55 19.97
CA GLN A 150 -2.01 8.77 21.23
C GLN A 150 -3.02 9.92 21.14
N SER A 151 -3.10 10.60 19.98
CA SER A 151 -4.09 11.64 19.71
C SER A 151 -4.42 11.71 18.22
N GLU A 152 -5.59 12.25 17.88
CA GLU A 152 -6.03 12.45 16.49
C GLU A 152 -5.17 13.48 15.73
N SER A 153 -4.57 14.43 16.44
CA SER A 153 -3.66 15.43 15.87
C SER A 153 -2.26 14.87 15.54
N GLY A 154 -1.99 13.61 15.92
CA GLY A 154 -0.70 12.98 15.71
C GLY A 154 -0.32 12.87 14.23
N LEU A 155 0.96 13.09 13.93
CA LEU A 155 1.48 12.96 12.58
C LEU A 155 1.49 11.49 12.14
N GLN A 156 0.68 11.16 11.14
CA GLN A 156 0.52 9.79 10.65
C GLN A 156 1.68 9.39 9.74
N ASN A 157 2.29 8.24 10.01
CA ASN A 157 3.22 7.59 9.09
C ASN A 157 2.42 6.69 8.15
N ARG A 158 2.51 6.90 6.84
CA ARG A 158 1.79 6.12 5.84
C ARG A 158 2.76 5.43 4.91
N TYR A 159 2.52 4.15 4.69
CA TYR A 159 3.40 3.30 3.91
C TYR A 159 2.65 2.67 2.76
N GLY A 160 3.37 2.41 1.68
CA GLY A 160 2.91 1.53 0.63
C GLY A 160 4.09 0.89 -0.09
N PHE A 161 3.76 -0.05 -0.95
CA PHE A 161 4.72 -0.99 -1.51
C PHE A 161 4.54 -1.07 -3.01
N VAL A 162 5.63 -1.21 -3.76
CA VAL A 162 5.61 -1.65 -5.16
C VAL A 162 6.40 -2.94 -5.23
N LEU A 163 5.72 -4.02 -5.61
CA LEU A 163 6.31 -5.34 -5.82
C LEU A 163 7.05 -5.34 -7.16
N LEU A 164 8.28 -5.85 -7.19
CA LEU A 164 9.19 -5.77 -8.32
C LEU A 164 9.95 -7.10 -8.49
N ASP A 165 9.96 -7.64 -9.70
CA ASP A 165 10.77 -8.81 -10.06
C ASP A 165 12.25 -8.50 -10.25
#